data_AF-A3JKH1-F1
#
_entry.id   AF-A3JKH1-F1
#
_cell.length_a   1.000
_cell.length_b   1.000
_cell.length_c   1.000
_cell.angle_alpha   90.00
_cell.angle_beta   90.00
_cell.angle_gamma   90.00
#
_symmetry.space_group_name_H-M   'P 1'
#
loop_
_entity.id
_entity.type
_entity.pdbx_description
1 polymer ?
#
loop_
_entity_poly.entity_id
_entity_poly.type
_entity_poly.pdbx_seq_one_letter_code
_entity_poly.pdbx_strand_id
1 'polypeptide(L)'
;AYSTPERHMASYVNCFGFTHWLDTLSNREWDEFWTQEVAHTYVIYGNRPASEIPAVLSLIARMYNVELPDVEGLLTPKFWEDHAHHNDWQTPEQRVA
;
A
#
# COMPACT_ATOMS: atom_id res chain seq x y z
N ALA A 1 -12.22 3.08 -25.43
CA ALA A 1 -12.03 4.05 -24.35
C ALA A 1 -11.05 3.44 -23.38
N TYR A 2 -9.82 3.96 -23.31
CA TYR A 2 -8.88 3.53 -22.28
C TYR A 2 -9.43 4.00 -20.94
N SER A 3 -9.84 3.08 -20.08
CA SER A 3 -10.18 3.42 -18.70
C SER A 3 -8.95 4.00 -18.02
N THR A 4 -9.15 5.00 -17.16
CA THR A 4 -8.04 5.62 -16.43
C THR A 4 -7.25 4.56 -15.65
N PRO A 5 -5.92 4.70 -15.50
CA PRO A 5 -5.08 3.71 -14.81
C PRO A 5 -5.59 3.34 -13.42
N GLU A 6 -6.13 4.31 -12.69
CA GLU A 6 -6.76 4.15 -11.37
C GLU A 6 -7.96 3.19 -11.40
N ARG A 7 -8.79 3.29 -12.45
CA ARG A 7 -9.97 2.44 -12.64
C ARG A 7 -9.57 1.02 -13.03
N HIS A 8 -8.45 0.86 -13.73
CA HIS A 8 -7.86 -0.44 -14.00
C HIS A 8 -7.31 -1.09 -12.71
N MET A 9 -6.57 -0.33 -11.90
CA MET A 9 -5.98 -0.84 -10.65
C MET A 9 -7.06 -1.27 -9.65
N ALA A 10 -8.09 -0.44 -9.45
CA ALA A 10 -9.23 -0.79 -8.59
C ALA A 10 -9.96 -2.05 -9.07
N SER A 11 -10.21 -2.17 -10.39
CA SER A 11 -10.84 -3.34 -10.98
C SER A 11 -9.96 -4.59 -10.88
N TYR A 12 -8.65 -4.43 -11.08
CA TYR A 12 -7.67 -5.51 -11.00
C TYR A 12 -7.56 -6.08 -9.58
N VAL A 13 -7.45 -5.21 -8.57
CA VAL A 13 -7.43 -5.60 -7.16
C VAL A 13 -8.73 -6.31 -6.77
N ASN A 14 -9.89 -5.81 -7.21
CA ASN A 14 -11.17 -6.45 -6.95
C ASN A 14 -11.30 -7.85 -7.59
N CYS A 15 -10.74 -8.05 -8.79
CA CYS A 15 -10.84 -9.32 -9.51
C CYS A 15 -9.77 -10.35 -9.14
N PHE A 16 -8.55 -9.90 -8.83
CA PHE A 16 -7.36 -10.76 -8.71
C PHE A 16 -6.61 -10.59 -7.38
N GLY A 17 -7.02 -9.64 -6.53
CA GLY A 17 -6.30 -9.30 -5.30
C GLY A 17 -4.94 -8.64 -5.57
N PHE A 18 -4.08 -8.64 -4.54
CA PHE A 18 -2.73 -8.05 -4.62
C PHE A 18 -1.64 -9.08 -4.93
N THR A 19 -1.93 -10.38 -4.88
CA THR A 19 -0.90 -11.45 -4.94
C THR A 19 -0.07 -11.37 -6.21
N HIS A 20 -0.71 -11.36 -7.38
CA HIS A 20 0.02 -11.35 -8.65
C HIS A 20 0.86 -10.09 -8.83
N TRP A 21 0.41 -8.94 -8.31
CA TRP A 21 1.20 -7.72 -8.31
C TRP A 21 2.39 -7.85 -7.36
N LEU A 22 2.18 -8.30 -6.12
CA LEU A 22 3.24 -8.49 -5.13
C LEU A 22 4.28 -9.55 -5.55
N ASP A 23 3.89 -10.58 -6.30
CA ASP A 23 4.81 -11.57 -6.86
C ASP A 23 5.86 -10.89 -7.75
N THR A 24 5.46 -9.87 -8.53
CA THR A 24 6.40 -9.07 -9.36
C THR A 24 7.34 -8.19 -8.54
N LEU A 25 7.02 -7.98 -7.26
CA LEU A 25 7.77 -7.15 -6.32
C LEU A 25 8.58 -7.99 -5.32
N SER A 26 8.60 -9.31 -5.48
CA SER A 26 9.27 -10.25 -4.56
C SER A 26 10.79 -10.28 -4.74
N ASN A 27 11.50 -10.74 -3.69
CA ASN A 27 12.96 -10.95 -3.69
C ASN A 27 13.78 -9.72 -4.09
N ARG A 28 13.33 -8.53 -3.68
CA ARG A 28 14.01 -7.27 -3.94
C ARG A 28 13.99 -6.39 -2.69
N GLU A 29 15.02 -5.58 -2.54
CA GLU A 29 15.03 -4.49 -1.57
C GLU A 29 14.08 -3.40 -2.04
N TRP A 30 13.24 -2.89 -1.13
CA TRP A 30 12.38 -1.76 -1.42
C TRP A 30 13.05 -0.49 -0.93
N ASP A 31 13.07 0.52 -1.80
CA ASP A 31 13.35 1.88 -1.37
C ASP A 31 12.09 2.51 -0.74
N GLU A 32 12.26 3.74 -0.24
CA GLU A 32 11.16 4.50 0.35
C GLU A 32 10.02 4.71 -0.64
N PHE A 33 10.34 4.95 -1.92
CA PHE A 33 9.36 5.15 -2.98
C PHE A 33 8.45 3.92 -3.16
N TRP A 34 9.02 2.73 -3.34
CA TRP A 34 8.24 1.50 -3.48
C TRP A 34 7.42 1.19 -2.23
N THR A 35 7.96 1.48 -1.06
CA THR A 35 7.26 1.26 0.21
C THR A 35 6.04 2.19 0.33
N GLN A 36 6.18 3.45 -0.06
CA GLN A 36 5.08 4.41 -0.12
C GLN A 36 4.03 4.04 -1.17
N GLU A 37 4.43 3.64 -2.37
CA GLU A 37 3.51 3.21 -3.43
C GLU A 37 2.66 2.01 -3.01
N VAL A 38 3.28 1.06 -2.30
CA VAL A 38 2.57 -0.10 -1.76
C VAL A 38 1.61 0.30 -0.66
N ALA A 39 2.05 1.10 0.30
CA ALA A 39 1.18 1.61 1.35
C ALA A 39 -0.03 2.36 0.79
N HIS A 40 0.20 3.32 -0.10
CA HIS A 40 -0.84 4.08 -0.78
C HIS A 40 -1.83 3.18 -1.49
N THR A 41 -1.33 2.17 -2.21
CA THR A 41 -2.17 1.22 -2.93
C THR A 41 -3.11 0.45 -1.99
N TYR A 42 -2.62 0.02 -0.83
CA TYR A 42 -3.45 -0.66 0.17
C TYR A 42 -4.47 0.27 0.83
N VAL A 43 -4.12 1.54 1.06
CA VAL A 43 -5.08 2.52 1.60
C VAL A 43 -6.19 2.82 0.61
N ILE A 44 -5.82 3.23 -0.60
CA ILE A 44 -6.77 3.73 -1.60
C ILE A 44 -7.56 2.60 -2.27
N TYR A 45 -6.91 1.49 -2.62
CA TYR A 45 -7.56 0.40 -3.37
C TYR A 45 -7.87 -0.82 -2.51
N GLY A 46 -7.12 -1.03 -1.44
CA GLY A 46 -7.34 -2.13 -0.51
C GLY A 46 -8.33 -1.82 0.62
N ASN A 47 -8.82 -0.58 0.70
CA ASN A 47 -9.68 -0.09 1.79
C ASN A 47 -9.09 -0.37 3.18
N ARG A 48 -7.75 -0.25 3.30
CA ARG A 48 -7.05 -0.44 4.57
C ARG A 48 -6.81 0.91 5.24
N PRO A 49 -7.13 1.06 6.53
CA PRO A 49 -6.77 2.28 7.24
C PRO A 49 -5.24 2.41 7.30
N ALA A 50 -4.73 3.65 7.27
CA ALA A 50 -3.30 3.92 7.30
C ALA A 50 -2.60 3.30 8.54
N SER A 51 -3.31 3.22 9.66
CA SER A 51 -2.84 2.59 10.90
C SER A 51 -2.56 1.08 10.79
N GLU A 52 -3.14 0.39 9.80
CA GLU A 52 -2.90 -1.04 9.53
C GLU A 52 -1.67 -1.28 8.64
N ILE A 53 -1.11 -0.24 8.01
CA ILE A 53 0.00 -0.38 7.06
C ILE A 53 1.25 -1.03 7.64
N PRO A 54 1.69 -0.78 8.91
CA PRO A 54 2.82 -1.51 9.49
C PRO A 54 2.65 -3.03 9.47
N ALA A 55 1.43 -3.52 9.75
CA ALA A 55 1.13 -4.94 9.73
C ALA A 55 1.15 -5.49 8.31
N VAL A 56 0.61 -4.73 7.34
CA VAL A 56 0.63 -5.08 5.92
C VAL A 56 2.08 -5.19 5.41
N LEU A 57 2.92 -4.19 5.67
CA LEU A 57 4.32 -4.19 5.25
C LEU A 57 5.11 -5.33 5.88
N SER A 58 4.90 -5.59 7.17
CA SER A 58 5.54 -6.72 7.88
C SER A 58 5.16 -8.07 7.28
N LEU A 59 3.89 -8.23 6.90
CA LEU A 59 3.40 -9.45 6.27
C LEU A 59 4.00 -9.62 4.87
N ILE A 60 4.04 -8.55 4.07
CA ILE A 60 4.64 -8.57 2.73
C ILE A 60 6.13 -8.89 2.80
N ALA A 61 6.88 -8.19 3.65
CA ALA A 61 8.30 -8.41 3.87
C ALA A 61 8.61 -9.90 4.14
N ARG A 62 7.82 -10.52 5.01
CA ARG A 62 7.95 -11.94 5.36
C ARG A 62 7.54 -12.88 4.22
N MET A 63 6.41 -12.62 3.56
CA MET A 63 5.85 -13.55 2.56
C MET A 63 6.58 -13.50 1.22
N TYR A 64 7.06 -12.33 0.82
CA TYR A 64 7.65 -12.08 -0.49
C TYR A 64 9.17 -11.88 -0.43
N ASN A 65 9.78 -12.12 0.74
CA ASN A 65 11.21 -11.97 0.99
C ASN A 65 11.71 -10.59 0.52
N VAL A 66 11.08 -9.55 1.06
CA VAL A 66 11.37 -8.15 0.75
C VAL A 66 12.06 -7.52 1.94
N GLU A 67 13.14 -6.79 1.69
CA GLU A 67 13.80 -5.96 2.68
C GLU A 67 13.17 -4.56 2.64
N LEU A 68 12.68 -4.10 3.79
CA LEU A 68 12.11 -2.77 3.95
C LEU A 68 13.22 -1.75 4.28
N PRO A 69 13.08 -0.50 3.84
CA PRO A 69 14.09 0.53 4.09
C PRO A 69 14.14 0.90 5.58
N ASP A 70 15.31 1.29 6.06
CA ASP A 70 15.50 1.79 7.43
C ASP A 70 15.03 3.24 7.54
N VAL A 71 13.73 3.42 7.75
CA VAL A 71 13.09 4.73 7.93
C VAL A 71 12.50 4.79 9.34
N GLU A 72 12.81 5.86 10.07
CA GLU A 72 12.32 6.05 11.44
C GLU A 72 10.79 6.03 11.47
N GLY A 73 10.23 5.14 12.29
CA GLY A 73 8.79 5.03 12.45
C GLY A 73 8.06 4.25 11.36
N LEU A 74 8.73 3.73 10.33
CA LEU A 74 8.11 3.01 9.21
C LEU A 74 7.18 1.86 9.65
N LEU A 75 7.51 1.16 10.73
CA LEU A 75 6.70 0.08 11.29
C LEU A 75 5.80 0.53 12.45
N THR A 76 5.44 1.81 12.50
CA THR A 76 4.53 2.37 13.52
C THR A 76 3.25 2.92 12.89
N PRO A 77 2.07 2.74 13.53
CA PRO A 77 0.82 3.27 13.00
C PRO A 77 0.85 4.79 12.82
N LYS A 78 1.42 5.49 13.80
CA LYS A 78 1.48 6.96 13.82
C LYS A 78 2.16 7.55 12.58
N PHE A 79 3.29 6.96 12.17
CA PHE A 79 4.00 7.41 10.96
C PHE A 79 3.08 7.43 9.74
N TRP A 80 2.29 6.36 9.54
CA TRP A 80 1.40 6.24 8.40
C TRP A 80 0.14 7.08 8.53
N GLU A 81 -0.39 7.27 9.73
CA GLU A 81 -1.49 8.19 9.98
C GLU A 81 -1.10 9.63 9.65
N ASP A 82 0.06 10.09 10.14
CA ASP A 82 0.60 11.42 9.86
C ASP A 82 0.89 11.58 8.36
N HIS A 83 1.48 10.56 7.72
CA HIS A 83 1.77 10.54 6.29
C HIS A 83 0.50 10.57 5.43
N ALA A 84 -0.51 9.78 5.78
CA ALA A 84 -1.78 9.74 5.08
C ALA A 84 -2.52 11.08 5.19
N HIS A 85 -2.52 11.69 6.38
CA HIS A 85 -3.10 13.01 6.59
C HIS A 85 -2.36 14.09 5.78
N HIS A 86 -1.03 14.06 5.73
CA HIS A 86 -0.23 15.02 4.97
C HIS A 86 -0.47 14.94 3.46
N ASN A 87 -0.67 13.73 2.93
CA ASN A 87 -0.83 13.46 1.50
C ASN A 87 -2.28 13.28 1.05
N ASP A 88 -3.26 13.54 1.93
CA ASP A 88 -4.70 13.34 1.69
C ASP A 88 -5.06 11.92 1.20
N TRP A 89 -4.41 10.91 1.81
CA TRP A 89 -4.75 9.51 1.55
C TRP A 89 -6.00 9.13 2.31
N GLN A 90 -7.06 8.85 1.56
CA GLN A 90 -8.36 8.50 2.11
C GLN A 90 -8.82 7.18 1.51
N THR A 91 -9.29 6.25 2.35
CA THR A 91 -9.91 5.03 1.85
C THR A 91 -11.18 5.36 1.04
N PRO A 92 -11.63 4.46 0.16
CA PRO A 92 -12.88 4.67 -0.58
C PRO A 92 -14.07 4.96 0.34
N GLU A 93 -14.14 4.32 1.51
CA GLU A 93 -15.20 4.60 2.50
C GLU A 93 -15.10 6.01 3.09
N GLN A 94 -13.89 6.49 3.37
CA GLN A 94 -13.67 7.83 3.91
C GLN A 94 -14.00 8.94 2.89
N ARG A 95 -13.89 8.68 1.59
CA ARG A 95 -14.19 9.66 0.53
C ARG A 95 -15.68 9.92 0.30
N VAL A 96 -16.54 9.01 0.75
CA VAL A 96 -17.99 9.05 0.50
C VAL A 96 -18.78 9.39 1.77
N ALA A 97 -18.10 9.45 2.93
CA ALA A 97 -18.63 9.86 4.22
C ALA A 97 -18.63 11.39 4.39
#